data_AF-A0A1T4RLX8-F1
#
_entry.id   AF-A0A1T4RLX8-F1
#
_cell.length_a   1.000
_cell.length_b   1.000
_cell.length_c   1.000
_cell.angle_alpha   90.00
_cell.angle_beta   90.00
_cell.angle_gamma   90.00
#
_symmetry.space_group_name_H-M   'P 1'
#
loop_
_entity.id
_entity.type
_entity.pdbx_description
1 polymer ?
#
loop_
_entity_poly.entity_id
_entity_poly.type
_entity_poly.pdbx_seq_one_letter_code
_entity_poly.pdbx_strand_id
1 'polypeptide(L)'
;MSTASCPWADGGSPTPTILTDISPVPGESCLDVAATVRADGFAFVEAALAEPLLLRCGGLSDWQTFSESWNDLGQDHYLAAVGRHRRRRHAIFHLGAGGFELQPHGPHYQHIQYNPLQGSIQRWFEPMEARVCGSESMLTILAFAAKTFGELAPATREWKIEAHQFRIEAAPGRVGEPTTSPRF
;
A
#
# COMPACT_ATOMS: atom_id res chain seq x y z
N MET A 1 -16.62 17.09 51.40
CA MET A 1 -15.73 16.73 50.27
C MET A 1 -16.40 15.57 49.55
N SER A 2 -17.10 15.86 48.47
CA SER A 2 -17.94 14.93 47.72
C SER A 2 -17.13 14.40 46.53
N THR A 3 -16.85 13.11 46.49
CA THR A 3 -16.23 12.43 45.35
C THR A 3 -17.35 11.97 44.41
N ALA A 4 -17.47 12.63 43.26
CA ALA A 4 -18.35 12.24 42.19
C ALA A 4 -17.86 10.93 41.53
N SER A 5 -18.72 9.92 41.48
CA SER A 5 -18.51 8.67 40.74
C SER A 5 -18.99 8.83 39.29
N CYS A 6 -18.12 8.52 38.32
CA CYS A 6 -18.46 8.45 36.89
C CYS A 6 -19.28 7.17 36.58
N PRO A 7 -20.42 7.25 35.89
CA PRO A 7 -21.23 6.10 35.51
C PRO A 7 -20.97 5.73 34.04
N TRP A 8 -19.97 4.90 33.75
CA TRP A 8 -19.90 4.12 32.49
C TRP A 8 -19.01 2.87 32.60
N ALA A 9 -18.77 2.36 33.80
CA ALA A 9 -18.23 1.02 33.97
C ALA A 9 -19.36 0.02 33.73
N ASP A 10 -19.63 -0.31 32.47
CA ASP A 10 -20.15 -1.60 32.00
C ASP A 10 -20.36 -1.53 30.48
N GLY A 11 -19.41 -2.08 29.74
CA GLY A 11 -19.46 -2.24 28.29
C GLY A 11 -18.32 -3.16 27.88
N GLY A 12 -18.64 -4.42 27.63
CA GLY A 12 -17.67 -5.48 27.37
C GLY A 12 -16.65 -5.09 26.30
N SER A 13 -15.38 -5.36 26.59
CA SER A 13 -14.30 -5.23 25.62
C SER A 13 -14.59 -6.17 24.44
N PRO A 14 -14.58 -5.70 23.18
CA PRO A 14 -14.61 -6.60 22.05
C PRO A 14 -13.31 -7.41 22.06
N THR A 15 -13.44 -8.72 22.22
CA THR A 15 -12.35 -9.68 22.06
C THR A 15 -11.75 -9.50 20.67
N PRO A 16 -10.43 -9.37 20.51
CA PRO A 16 -9.85 -9.36 19.18
C PRO A 16 -10.09 -10.73 18.54
N THR A 17 -10.88 -10.75 17.48
CA THR A 17 -11.04 -11.93 16.62
C THR A 17 -9.70 -12.17 15.94
N ILE A 18 -8.92 -13.09 16.48
CA ILE A 18 -7.74 -13.64 15.81
C ILE A 18 -8.27 -14.51 14.67
N LEU A 19 -8.18 -14.01 13.43
CA LEU A 19 -8.40 -14.79 12.22
C LEU A 19 -7.20 -15.73 12.04
N THR A 20 -7.26 -16.91 12.65
CA THR A 20 -6.34 -18.01 12.35
C THR A 20 -7.14 -19.25 11.98
N ASP A 21 -7.39 -19.41 10.69
CA ASP A 21 -7.24 -20.71 10.01
C ASP A 21 -7.12 -20.43 8.50
N ILE A 22 -5.91 -20.58 7.97
CA ILE A 22 -5.60 -20.52 6.53
C ILE A 22 -5.14 -21.91 6.11
N SER A 23 -6.02 -22.89 6.28
CA SER A 23 -5.86 -24.21 5.66
C SER A 23 -6.26 -24.13 4.18
N PRO A 24 -5.41 -24.56 3.23
CA PRO A 24 -5.71 -24.44 1.81
C PRO A 24 -6.81 -25.42 1.36
N VAL A 25 -7.79 -24.90 0.61
CA VAL A 25 -8.77 -25.71 -0.13
C VAL A 25 -8.06 -26.26 -1.38
N PRO A 26 -8.00 -27.59 -1.60
CA PRO A 26 -7.37 -28.14 -2.80
C PRO A 26 -8.34 -28.10 -3.98
N GLY A 27 -7.95 -27.52 -5.12
CA GLY A 27 -8.77 -27.68 -6.34
C GLY A 27 -8.60 -26.71 -7.50
N GLU A 28 -7.85 -25.61 -7.39
CA GLU A 28 -7.56 -24.75 -8.54
C GLU A 28 -6.06 -24.57 -8.62
N SER A 29 -5.49 -24.60 -9.83
CA SER A 29 -4.09 -24.23 -10.05
C SER A 29 -3.93 -22.75 -9.72
N CYS A 30 -3.81 -22.45 -8.43
CA CYS A 30 -3.54 -21.12 -7.93
C CYS A 30 -2.17 -20.75 -8.47
N LEU A 31 -2.12 -19.68 -9.27
CA LEU A 31 -0.86 -19.06 -9.67
C LEU A 31 0.01 -18.88 -8.43
N ASP A 32 1.17 -19.52 -8.41
CA ASP A 32 2.19 -19.29 -7.38
C ASP A 32 2.98 -18.04 -7.78
N VAL A 33 2.47 -16.89 -7.34
CA VAL A 33 3.05 -15.58 -7.64
C VAL A 33 4.50 -15.50 -7.13
N ALA A 34 4.80 -16.08 -5.97
CA ALA A 34 6.15 -16.06 -5.42
C ALA A 34 7.11 -16.92 -6.25
N ALA A 35 6.69 -18.10 -6.72
CA ALA A 35 7.49 -18.91 -7.62
C ALA A 35 7.78 -18.19 -8.95
N THR A 36 6.78 -17.56 -9.57
CA THR A 36 6.96 -16.79 -10.81
C THR A 36 7.92 -15.61 -10.60
N VAL A 37 7.76 -14.82 -9.52
CA VAL A 37 8.68 -13.73 -9.21
C VAL A 37 10.10 -14.24 -8.95
N ARG A 38 10.26 -15.40 -8.30
CA ARG A 38 11.58 -16.01 -8.08
C ARG A 38 12.26 -16.41 -9.39
N ALA A 39 11.49 -16.92 -10.34
CA ALA A 39 12.01 -17.37 -11.63
C ALA A 39 12.31 -16.21 -12.59
N ASP A 40 11.36 -15.27 -12.73
CA ASP A 40 11.36 -14.28 -13.80
C ASP A 40 11.67 -12.86 -13.32
N GLY A 41 11.73 -12.65 -12.00
CA GLY A 41 11.90 -11.34 -11.37
C GLY A 41 10.62 -10.49 -11.34
N PHE A 42 9.53 -10.96 -11.94
CA PHE A 42 8.21 -10.34 -11.92
C PHE A 42 7.11 -11.39 -12.11
N ALA A 43 5.86 -11.04 -11.82
CA ALA A 43 4.70 -11.83 -12.20
C ALA A 43 3.60 -10.90 -12.69
N PHE A 44 2.96 -11.26 -13.82
CA PHE A 44 1.75 -10.60 -14.28
C PHE A 44 0.54 -11.39 -13.80
N VAL A 45 -0.39 -10.71 -13.12
CA VAL A 45 -1.59 -11.32 -12.58
C VAL A 45 -2.79 -10.62 -13.19
N GLU A 46 -3.58 -11.35 -13.96
CA GLU A 46 -4.82 -10.82 -14.54
C GLU A 46 -5.85 -10.51 -13.46
N ALA A 47 -6.69 -9.51 -13.69
CA ALA A 47 -7.69 -9.05 -12.72
C ALA A 47 -8.59 -10.19 -12.22
N ALA A 48 -9.02 -11.09 -13.11
CA ALA A 48 -9.85 -12.24 -12.77
C ALA A 48 -9.18 -13.23 -11.80
N LEU A 49 -7.84 -13.28 -11.78
CA LEU A 49 -7.06 -14.08 -10.84
C LEU A 49 -6.64 -13.28 -9.60
N ALA A 50 -6.46 -11.96 -9.74
CA ALA A 50 -6.01 -11.08 -8.66
C ALA A 50 -6.98 -11.06 -7.49
N GLU A 51 -8.29 -10.92 -7.75
CA GLU A 51 -9.29 -10.84 -6.69
C GLU A 51 -9.34 -12.11 -5.81
N PRO A 52 -9.42 -13.34 -6.35
CA PRO A 52 -9.30 -14.55 -5.53
C PRO A 52 -7.98 -14.67 -4.75
N LEU A 53 -6.87 -14.17 -5.29
CA LEU A 53 -5.58 -14.16 -4.57
C LEU A 53 -5.62 -13.21 -3.37
N LEU A 54 -6.18 -12.01 -3.56
CA LEU A 54 -6.35 -11.01 -2.50
C LEU A 54 -7.31 -11.50 -1.41
N LEU A 55 -8.44 -12.10 -1.79
CA LEU A 55 -9.46 -12.59 -0.85
C LEU A 55 -8.97 -13.69 0.09
N ARG A 56 -7.86 -14.38 -0.23
CA ARG A 56 -7.20 -15.32 0.70
C ARG A 56 -6.39 -14.62 1.80
N CYS A 57 -6.18 -13.32 1.69
CA CYS A 57 -5.37 -12.52 2.61
C CYS A 57 -6.21 -11.54 3.44
N GLY A 58 -7.49 -11.34 3.09
CA GLY A 58 -8.41 -10.44 3.78
C GLY A 58 -9.62 -10.11 2.91
N GLY A 59 -10.47 -9.18 3.36
CA GLY A 59 -11.65 -8.75 2.62
C GLY A 59 -11.41 -7.54 1.70
N LEU A 60 -12.36 -7.31 0.79
CA LEU A 60 -12.41 -6.17 -0.11
C LEU A 60 -13.78 -5.47 -0.03
N SER A 61 -14.44 -5.53 1.14
CA SER A 61 -15.82 -5.05 1.29
C SER A 61 -15.96 -3.54 1.06
N ASP A 62 -14.88 -2.79 1.27
CA ASP A 62 -14.80 -1.34 1.06
C ASP A 62 -14.16 -0.93 -0.27
N TRP A 63 -14.00 -1.88 -1.21
CA TRP A 63 -13.28 -1.66 -2.47
C TRP A 63 -13.77 -0.44 -3.25
N GLN A 64 -15.09 -0.22 -3.30
CA GLN A 64 -15.66 0.94 -3.98
C GLN A 64 -15.11 2.24 -3.39
N THR A 65 -15.24 2.43 -2.07
CA THR A 65 -14.76 3.64 -1.38
C THR A 65 -13.24 3.78 -1.45
N PHE A 66 -12.51 2.66 -1.36
CA PHE A 66 -11.06 2.63 -1.55
C PHE A 66 -10.66 3.13 -2.95
N SER A 67 -11.34 2.65 -4.00
CA SER A 67 -11.06 3.04 -5.38
C SER A 67 -11.43 4.50 -5.66
N GLU A 68 -12.52 4.99 -5.06
CA GLU A 68 -12.98 6.38 -5.20
C GLU A 68 -11.99 7.40 -4.62
N SER A 69 -11.09 6.99 -3.70
CA SER A 69 -10.08 7.89 -3.14
C SER A 69 -9.10 8.44 -4.20
N TRP A 70 -8.98 7.80 -5.38
CA TRP A 70 -8.19 8.32 -6.50
C TRP A 70 -8.77 9.60 -7.12
N ASN A 71 -10.01 9.98 -6.76
CA ASN A 71 -10.62 11.25 -7.19
C ASN A 71 -10.15 12.44 -6.34
N ASP A 72 -9.51 12.21 -5.18
CA ASP A 72 -9.08 13.25 -4.25
C ASP A 72 -7.59 13.16 -3.88
N LEU A 73 -6.73 13.05 -4.90
CA LEU A 73 -5.27 13.03 -4.70
C LEU A 73 -4.68 14.45 -4.70
N GLY A 74 -3.63 14.72 -3.93
CA GLY A 74 -2.92 16.01 -3.94
C GLY A 74 -2.11 16.27 -5.22
N GLN A 75 -1.74 17.51 -5.52
CA GLN A 75 -0.89 17.83 -6.69
C GLN A 75 0.58 17.41 -6.43
N ASP A 76 1.23 16.76 -7.40
CA ASP A 76 2.67 16.54 -7.36
C ASP A 76 3.43 17.82 -7.77
N HIS A 77 3.78 18.64 -6.77
CA HIS A 77 4.49 19.91 -7.01
C HIS A 77 5.88 19.74 -7.62
N TYR A 78 6.54 18.58 -7.40
CA TYR A 78 7.87 18.32 -7.95
C TYR A 78 7.81 18.06 -9.47
N LEU A 79 6.71 17.50 -9.98
CA LEU A 79 6.48 17.35 -11.42
C LEU A 79 5.85 18.59 -12.06
N ALA A 80 5.02 19.33 -11.33
CA ALA A 80 4.44 20.58 -11.80
C ALA A 80 5.53 21.58 -12.22
N ALA A 81 6.64 21.61 -11.48
CA ALA A 81 7.82 22.44 -11.79
C ALA A 81 8.44 22.15 -13.18
N VAL A 82 8.23 20.95 -13.73
CA VAL A 82 8.73 20.56 -15.07
C VAL A 82 7.60 20.46 -16.10
N GLY A 83 6.45 21.09 -15.84
CA GLY A 83 5.32 21.14 -16.77
C GLY A 83 4.53 19.83 -16.89
N ARG A 84 4.76 18.86 -16.00
CA ARG A 84 4.05 17.57 -15.96
C ARG A 84 3.00 17.56 -14.85
N HIS A 85 1.86 16.93 -15.12
CA HIS A 85 0.75 16.84 -14.17
C HIS A 85 0.55 15.41 -13.71
N ARG A 86 0.71 15.20 -12.40
CA ARG A 86 0.42 13.97 -11.70
C ARG A 86 -0.18 14.34 -10.35
N ARG A 87 -1.21 13.62 -9.92
CA ARG A 87 -1.74 13.72 -8.57
C ARG A 87 -1.30 12.51 -7.76
N ARG A 88 -0.94 12.71 -6.50
CA ARG A 88 -0.45 11.65 -5.63
C ARG A 88 -0.66 11.90 -4.16
N ARG A 89 -0.72 10.80 -3.41
CA ARG A 89 -0.61 10.77 -1.95
C ARG A 89 0.37 9.68 -1.54
N HIS A 90 0.91 9.76 -0.32
CA HIS A 90 1.92 8.83 0.20
C HIS A 90 1.65 8.46 1.65
N ALA A 91 1.89 7.20 1.99
CA ALA A 91 1.91 6.69 3.36
C ALA A 91 3.10 5.76 3.58
N ILE A 92 3.49 5.64 4.85
CA ILE A 92 4.52 4.72 5.29
C ILE A 92 3.87 3.77 6.29
N PHE A 93 4.05 2.47 6.10
CA PHE A 93 3.67 1.44 7.05
C PHE A 93 4.90 0.72 7.57
N HIS A 94 4.79 0.20 8.77
CA HIS A 94 5.71 -0.79 9.32
C HIS A 94 4.96 -2.11 9.46
N LEU A 95 5.58 -3.21 9.05
CA LEU A 95 5.13 -4.56 9.35
C LEU A 95 6.14 -5.21 10.28
N GLY A 96 5.72 -5.55 11.49
CA GLY A 96 6.50 -6.32 12.45
C GLY A 96 5.69 -7.47 13.04
N ALA A 97 6.15 -8.02 14.17
CA ALA A 97 5.48 -9.16 14.83
C ALA A 97 4.02 -8.87 15.25
N GLY A 98 3.69 -7.60 15.52
CA GLY A 98 2.34 -7.16 15.89
C GLY A 98 1.39 -6.90 14.71
N GLY A 99 1.85 -7.08 13.47
CA GLY A 99 1.09 -6.75 12.26
C GLY A 99 1.47 -5.40 11.64
N PHE A 100 0.56 -4.84 10.84
CA PHE A 100 0.77 -3.57 10.15
C PHE A 100 0.48 -2.38 11.07
N GLU A 101 1.35 -1.38 11.01
CA GLU A 101 1.23 -0.11 11.71
C GLU A 101 1.43 1.05 10.74
N LEU A 102 0.48 2.00 10.70
CA LEU A 102 0.66 3.26 9.97
C LEU A 102 1.68 4.12 10.71
N GLN A 103 2.77 4.47 10.03
CA GLN A 103 3.84 5.29 10.59
C GLN A 103 3.55 6.79 10.45
N PRO A 104 4.21 7.65 11.25
CA PRO A 104 4.16 9.09 11.04
C PRO A 104 4.47 9.47 9.59
N HIS A 105 3.74 10.46 9.07
CA HIS A 105 3.97 10.95 7.73
C HIS A 105 5.42 11.42 7.57
N GLY A 106 6.08 10.99 6.49
CA GLY A 106 7.48 11.23 6.25
C GLY A 106 7.80 11.38 4.77
N PRO A 107 9.00 11.88 4.45
CA PRO A 107 9.38 12.09 3.06
C PRO A 107 9.66 10.77 2.37
N HIS A 108 9.39 10.74 1.06
CA HIS A 108 9.88 9.71 0.18
C HIS A 108 11.32 10.04 -0.25
N TYR A 109 12.22 9.06 -0.11
CA TYR A 109 13.62 9.17 -0.54
C TYR A 109 13.83 8.37 -1.83
N GLN A 110 14.32 9.03 -2.87
CA GLN A 110 14.80 8.35 -4.07
C GLN A 110 16.33 8.38 -4.05
N HIS A 111 16.96 7.22 -3.86
CA HIS A 111 18.41 7.11 -3.73
C HIS A 111 19.15 7.68 -4.96
N ILE A 112 20.31 8.30 -4.73
CA ILE A 112 21.12 9.04 -5.73
C ILE A 112 21.44 8.21 -6.98
N GLN A 113 21.63 6.90 -6.83
CA GLN A 113 21.90 5.99 -7.96
C GLN A 113 20.76 5.93 -9.00
N TYR A 114 19.52 6.29 -8.64
CA TYR A 114 18.36 6.24 -9.54
C TYR A 114 17.95 7.60 -10.12
N ASN A 115 18.42 8.71 -9.53
CA ASN A 115 18.14 10.06 -10.03
C ASN A 115 19.32 11.01 -9.73
N PRO A 116 20.39 10.97 -10.55
CA PRO A 116 21.60 11.77 -10.34
C PRO A 116 21.36 13.29 -10.31
N LEU A 117 20.23 13.77 -10.86
CA LEU A 117 19.87 15.19 -10.94
C LEU A 117 19.11 15.70 -9.70
N GLN A 118 18.52 14.83 -8.87
CA GLN A 118 17.70 15.21 -7.71
C GLN A 118 17.83 14.28 -6.49
N GLY A 119 18.83 13.41 -6.46
CA GLY A 119 18.96 12.28 -5.53
C GLY A 119 19.14 12.59 -4.04
N SER A 120 19.12 13.87 -3.63
CA SER A 120 19.27 14.29 -2.24
C SER A 120 18.04 15.02 -1.69
N ILE A 121 16.94 15.10 -2.46
CA ILE A 121 15.75 15.87 -2.06
C ILE A 121 14.78 14.96 -1.31
N GLN A 122 14.49 15.34 -0.06
CA GLN A 122 13.31 14.83 0.65
C GLN A 122 12.06 15.28 -0.09
N ARG A 123 11.33 14.33 -0.69
CA ARG A 123 10.08 14.65 -1.36
C ARG A 123 8.91 14.43 -0.42
N TRP A 124 8.35 15.54 0.04
CA TRP A 124 7.15 15.55 0.86
C TRP A 124 5.93 15.60 -0.06
N PHE A 125 5.14 14.53 -0.05
CA PHE A 125 3.88 14.46 -0.78
C PHE A 125 2.74 14.58 0.23
N GLU A 126 1.53 14.93 -0.23
CA GLU A 126 0.40 14.92 0.68
C GLU A 126 0.20 13.53 1.31
N PRO A 127 -0.16 13.45 2.59
CA PRO A 127 -0.43 12.18 3.25
C PRO A 127 -1.62 11.49 2.58
N MET A 128 -1.54 10.16 2.51
CA MET A 128 -2.70 9.33 2.23
C MET A 128 -3.69 9.46 3.39
N GLU A 129 -4.98 9.47 3.05
CA GLU A 129 -6.02 9.70 4.04
C GLU A 129 -6.10 8.52 5.01
N ALA A 130 -6.29 8.79 6.30
CA ALA A 130 -6.36 7.75 7.32
C ALA A 130 -7.42 6.67 7.02
N ARG A 131 -8.56 7.07 6.44
CA ARG A 131 -9.63 6.14 6.02
C ARG A 131 -9.19 5.15 4.93
N VAL A 132 -8.26 5.56 4.07
CA VAL A 132 -7.68 4.71 3.01
C VAL A 132 -6.58 3.84 3.60
N CYS A 133 -5.74 4.40 4.48
CA CYS A 133 -4.66 3.64 5.12
C CYS A 133 -5.18 2.50 6.02
N GLY A 134 -6.29 2.74 6.73
CA GLY A 134 -6.94 1.76 7.61
C GLY A 134 -8.07 0.97 6.94
N SER A 135 -8.24 1.09 5.62
CA SER A 135 -9.30 0.40 4.88
C SER A 135 -9.03 -1.10 4.82
N GLU A 136 -10.08 -1.91 4.73
CA GLU A 136 -9.98 -3.36 4.58
C GLU A 136 -9.21 -3.72 3.30
N SER A 137 -9.56 -3.10 2.17
CA SER A 137 -8.87 -3.28 0.89
C SER A 137 -7.37 -2.96 0.97
N MET A 138 -6.97 -1.87 1.62
CA MET A 138 -5.54 -1.53 1.80
C MET A 138 -4.81 -2.61 2.59
N LEU A 139 -5.36 -3.01 3.75
CA LEU A 139 -4.73 -4.03 4.60
C LEU A 139 -4.65 -5.38 3.90
N THR A 140 -5.65 -5.74 3.09
CA THR A 140 -5.65 -6.96 2.26
C THR A 140 -4.56 -6.94 1.19
N ILE A 141 -4.37 -5.81 0.50
CA ILE A 141 -3.29 -5.64 -0.50
C ILE A 141 -1.92 -5.75 0.19
N LEU A 142 -1.76 -5.09 1.34
CA LEU A 142 -0.52 -5.16 2.13
C LEU A 142 -0.24 -6.58 2.62
N ALA A 143 -1.24 -7.30 3.11
CA ALA A 143 -1.13 -8.68 3.56
C ALA A 143 -0.74 -9.62 2.42
N PHE A 144 -1.34 -9.47 1.24
CA PHE A 144 -0.97 -10.20 0.04
C PHE A 144 0.50 -9.97 -0.32
N ALA A 145 0.93 -8.71 -0.40
CA ALA A 145 2.32 -8.37 -0.70
C ALA A 145 3.29 -8.94 0.34
N ALA A 146 2.96 -8.80 1.63
CA ALA A 146 3.78 -9.33 2.73
C ALA A 146 3.93 -10.84 2.67
N LYS A 147 2.86 -11.58 2.34
CA LYS A 147 2.91 -13.03 2.15
C LYS A 147 3.84 -13.38 0.98
N THR A 148 3.61 -12.80 -0.19
CA THR A 148 4.39 -13.08 -1.40
C THR A 148 5.87 -12.75 -1.23
N PHE A 149 6.20 -11.56 -0.72
CA PHE A 149 7.60 -11.17 -0.53
C PHE A 149 8.25 -11.84 0.69
N GLY A 150 7.47 -12.22 1.70
CA GLY A 150 7.95 -13.01 2.83
C GLY A 150 8.46 -14.39 2.41
N GLU A 151 7.79 -15.04 1.45
CA GLU A 151 8.26 -16.30 0.85
C GLU A 151 9.57 -16.14 0.06
N LEU A 152 9.79 -14.95 -0.51
CA LEU A 152 11.02 -14.62 -1.25
C LEU A 152 12.17 -14.21 -0.32
N ALA A 153 11.86 -13.65 0.85
CA ALA A 153 12.83 -13.14 1.82
C ALA A 153 12.54 -13.67 3.25
N PRO A 154 12.66 -14.99 3.50
CA PRO A 154 12.23 -15.62 4.76
C PRO A 154 13.05 -15.18 5.99
N ALA A 155 14.23 -14.60 5.79
CA ALA A 155 15.05 -14.05 6.86
C ALA A 155 14.59 -12.66 7.33
N THR A 156 13.79 -11.95 6.53
CA THR A 156 13.31 -10.60 6.84
C THR A 156 12.19 -10.67 7.85
N ARG A 157 12.38 -10.01 9.01
CA ARG A 157 11.43 -10.03 10.13
C ARG A 157 10.53 -8.81 10.20
N GLU A 158 10.99 -7.71 9.61
CA GLU A 158 10.32 -6.42 9.63
C GLU A 158 10.40 -5.75 8.27
N TRP A 159 9.37 -5.01 7.89
CA TRP A 159 9.31 -4.29 6.64
C TRP A 159 8.91 -2.84 6.86
N LYS A 160 9.66 -1.92 6.25
CA LYS A 160 9.17 -0.58 5.95
C LYS A 160 8.50 -0.62 4.58
N ILE A 161 7.24 -0.20 4.52
CA ILE A 161 6.44 -0.23 3.30
C ILE A 161 6.07 1.21 2.95
N GLU A 162 6.35 1.63 1.71
CA GLU A 162 5.92 2.93 1.20
C GLU A 162 4.79 2.73 0.19
N ALA A 163 3.60 3.21 0.53
CA ALA A 163 2.42 3.15 -0.33
C ALA A 163 2.26 4.46 -1.09
N HIS A 164 2.09 4.36 -2.42
CA HIS A 164 1.92 5.53 -3.28
C HIS A 164 0.67 5.39 -4.12
N GLN A 165 -0.24 6.36 -4.00
CA GLN A 165 -1.35 6.54 -4.95
C GLN A 165 -0.91 7.51 -6.03
N PHE A 166 -1.16 7.16 -7.28
CA PHE A 166 -0.87 8.02 -8.42
C PHE A 166 -2.06 8.08 -9.38
N ARG A 167 -2.34 9.28 -9.87
CA ARG A 167 -3.21 9.53 -11.02
C ARG A 167 -2.46 10.42 -11.99
N ILE A 168 -2.28 9.93 -13.21
CA ILE A 168 -1.72 10.71 -14.32
C ILE A 168 -2.91 11.20 -15.13
N GLU A 169 -3.03 12.52 -15.27
CA GLU A 169 -4.13 13.14 -15.99
C GLU A 169 -3.67 13.49 -17.40
N ALA A 170 -4.32 12.89 -18.40
CA ALA A 170 -4.13 13.29 -19.79
C ALA A 170 -4.95 14.56 -20.06
N ALA A 171 -4.32 15.53 -20.74
CA ALA A 171 -5.00 16.74 -21.18
C ALA A 171 -4.74 16.96 -22.68
N PRO A 172 -5.75 17.43 -23.45
CA PRO A 172 -5.55 17.77 -24.85
C PRO A 172 -4.37 18.74 -25.03
N GLY A 173 -3.48 18.44 -25.98
CA GLY A 173 -2.30 19.26 -26.26
C GLY A 173 -1.11 19.07 -25.31
N ARG A 174 -1.17 18.11 -24.37
CA ARG A 174 -0.03 17.74 -23.50
C ARG A 174 0.49 16.36 -23.85
N VAL A 175 1.77 16.27 -24.24
CA VAL A 175 2.44 14.99 -24.53
C VAL A 175 2.72 14.25 -23.23
N GLY A 176 2.26 13.00 -23.13
CA GLY A 176 2.66 12.09 -22.07
C GLY A 176 4.07 11.57 -22.34
N GLU A 177 5.07 12.16 -21.71
CA GLU A 177 6.44 11.68 -21.80
C GLU A 177 6.72 10.63 -20.71
N PRO A 178 7.21 9.43 -21.06
CA PRO A 178 7.69 8.48 -20.07
C PRO A 178 8.76 9.16 -19.20
N THR A 179 8.79 8.84 -17.90
CA THR A 179 9.93 9.21 -17.06
C THR A 179 11.14 8.43 -17.57
N THR A 180 12.04 9.09 -18.30
CA THR A 180 13.31 8.52 -18.73
C THR A 180 14.25 8.43 -17.53
N SER A 181 14.33 7.24 -16.93
CA SER A 181 15.59 6.75 -16.37
C SER A 181 16.08 5.62 -17.27
N PRO A 182 17.35 5.58 -17.67
CA PRO A 182 17.92 4.43 -18.35
C PRO A 182 17.70 3.19 -17.47
N ARG A 183 17.14 2.11 -18.04
CA ARG A 183 17.35 0.79 -17.46
C ARG A 183 18.83 0.48 -17.72
N PHE A 184 19.64 0.52 -16.68
CA PHE A 184 20.98 -0.10 -16.71
C PHE A 184 20.83 -1.58 -16.39
#